data_AF-A0A4Q8LZ12-F1
#
_entry.id   AF-A0A4Q8LZ12-F1
#
_cell.length_a   1.000
_cell.length_b   1.000
_cell.length_c   1.000
_cell.angle_alpha   90.00
_cell.angle_beta   90.00
_cell.angle_gamma   90.00
#
_symmetry.space_group_name_H-M   'P 1'
#
loop_
_entity.id
_entity.type
_entity.pdbx_description
1 polymer ?
#
loop_
_entity_poly.entity_id
_entity_poly.type
_entity_poly.pdbx_seq_one_letter_code
_entity_poly.pdbx_strand_id
1 'polypeptide(L)'
;MVFEKISESLFADLWDIAQPKEEDIFPGVKPKLAHYTTSQTLDAIMSGRELWMSHPRLMNDIEELELGLRAGEKVIAGSARLQKVCGSQKEHAAFVRAYYRHADAARMDPSQFSYISCFCCHGPDDNDGLLSMWRAYGATAGVRLSSLTQQR
;
A
#
# COMPACT_ATOMS: atom_id res chain seq x y z
N MET A 1 -7.09 0.78 24.71
CA MET A 1 -6.83 -0.62 25.09
C MET A 1 -7.49 -1.67 24.18
N VAL A 2 -8.82 -1.74 24.00
CA VAL A 2 -9.44 -2.76 23.11
C VAL A 2 -9.20 -2.47 21.62
N PHE A 3 -9.37 -1.20 21.20
CA PHE A 3 -9.10 -0.77 19.83
C PHE A 3 -7.64 -1.01 19.41
N GLU A 4 -6.67 -0.67 20.27
CA GLU A 4 -5.25 -0.92 20.01
C GLU A 4 -4.98 -2.42 19.80
N LYS A 5 -5.50 -3.29 20.67
CA LYS A 5 -5.36 -4.74 20.54
C LYS A 5 -5.97 -5.27 19.22
N ILE A 6 -7.12 -4.72 18.81
CA ILE A 6 -7.73 -5.05 17.52
C ILE A 6 -6.80 -4.63 16.38
N SER A 7 -6.33 -3.38 16.40
CA SER A 7 -5.42 -2.84 15.39
C SER A 7 -4.12 -3.64 15.28
N GLU A 8 -3.49 -3.96 16.42
CA GLU A 8 -2.29 -4.78 16.49
C GLU A 8 -2.54 -6.20 15.95
N SER A 9 -3.67 -6.81 16.30
CA SER A 9 -4.02 -8.15 15.81
C SER A 9 -4.21 -8.19 14.29
N LEU A 10 -4.90 -7.19 13.74
CA LEU A 10 -5.12 -7.08 12.30
C LEU A 10 -3.84 -6.75 11.56
N PHE A 11 -3.02 -5.84 12.10
CA PHE A 11 -1.72 -5.52 11.52
C PHE A 11 -0.84 -6.77 11.45
N ALA A 12 -0.79 -7.59 12.50
CA ALA A 12 -0.03 -8.83 12.51
C ALA A 12 -0.51 -9.82 11.43
N ASP A 13 -1.82 -10.02 11.27
CA ASP A 13 -2.34 -10.95 10.25
C ASP A 13 -2.11 -10.43 8.81
N LEU A 14 -2.21 -9.12 8.59
CA LEU A 14 -1.90 -8.50 7.30
C LEU A 14 -0.39 -8.56 7.00
N TRP A 15 0.45 -8.37 8.02
CA TRP A 15 1.90 -8.49 7.91
C TRP A 15 2.32 -9.92 7.57
N ASP A 16 1.69 -10.91 8.21
CA ASP A 16 1.90 -12.33 7.91
C ASP A 16 1.59 -12.62 6.42
N ILE A 17 0.60 -11.97 5.81
CA ILE A 17 0.26 -12.18 4.39
C ILE A 17 1.25 -11.52 3.44
N ALA A 18 1.80 -10.38 3.82
CA ALA A 18 2.85 -9.73 3.04
C ALA A 18 4.11 -10.61 2.94
N GLN A 19 4.26 -11.61 3.82
CA GLN A 19 5.40 -12.55 3.88
C GLN A 19 6.75 -11.84 3.67
N PRO A 20 7.02 -10.74 4.40
CA PRO A 20 8.28 -10.03 4.21
C PRO A 20 9.41 -10.92 4.69
N LYS A 21 10.41 -11.12 3.83
CA LYS A 21 11.63 -11.82 4.23
C LYS A 21 12.44 -10.91 5.14
N GLU A 22 12.95 -11.43 6.24
CA GLU A 22 13.64 -10.63 7.25
C GLU A 22 14.87 -9.90 6.66
N GLU A 23 15.54 -10.56 5.70
CA GLU A 23 16.61 -9.98 4.91
C GLU A 23 16.19 -8.82 3.99
N ASP A 24 14.91 -8.62 3.71
CA ASP A 24 14.38 -7.55 2.84
C ASP A 24 13.78 -6.38 3.64
N ILE A 25 13.80 -6.43 4.97
CA ILE A 25 13.14 -5.45 5.83
C ILE A 25 14.10 -4.30 6.19
N PHE A 26 13.61 -3.06 6.08
CA PHE A 26 14.33 -1.87 6.57
C PHE A 26 14.44 -1.91 8.11
N PRO A 27 15.60 -1.55 8.71
CA PRO A 27 16.77 -0.93 8.10
C PRO A 27 17.86 -1.91 7.62
N GLY A 28 17.66 -3.22 7.77
CA GLY A 28 18.64 -4.25 7.39
C GLY A 28 19.00 -4.21 5.91
N VAL A 29 18.01 -3.90 5.06
CA VAL A 29 18.22 -3.59 3.64
C VAL A 29 17.64 -2.21 3.30
N LYS A 30 18.39 -1.48 2.46
CA LYS A 30 17.99 -0.19 1.91
C LYS A 30 17.77 -0.36 0.40
N PRO A 31 16.58 -0.83 -0.03
CA PRO A 31 16.34 -1.07 -1.44
C PRO A 31 16.46 0.23 -2.23
N LYS A 32 16.96 0.13 -3.46
CA LYS A 32 16.85 1.23 -4.42
C LYS A 32 15.37 1.30 -4.83
N LEU A 33 14.71 2.38 -4.42
CA LEU A 33 13.31 2.62 -4.76
C LEU A 33 13.25 3.62 -5.90
N ALA A 34 12.30 3.44 -6.80
CA ALA A 34 11.95 4.44 -7.77
C ALA A 34 10.48 4.79 -7.75
N HIS A 35 10.20 6.09 -7.83
CA HIS A 35 8.88 6.62 -8.10
C HIS A 35 8.84 7.10 -9.55
N TYR A 36 7.93 6.52 -10.33
CA TYR A 36 7.73 6.91 -11.73
C TYR A 36 6.68 8.00 -11.79
N THR A 37 7.02 9.10 -12.44
CA THR A 37 6.16 10.28 -12.50
C THR A 37 6.46 11.09 -13.75
N THR A 38 5.76 12.20 -13.97
CA THR A 38 6.05 13.11 -15.10
C THR A 38 7.12 14.13 -14.72
N SER A 39 7.82 14.71 -15.70
CA SER A 39 8.80 15.76 -15.44
C SER A 39 8.21 16.95 -14.66
N GLN A 40 6.97 17.31 -14.95
CA GLN A 40 6.25 18.37 -14.26
C GLN A 40 6.01 18.03 -12.78
N THR A 41 5.56 16.81 -12.48
CA THR A 41 5.35 16.38 -11.10
C THR A 41 6.67 16.23 -10.35
N LEU A 42 7.75 15.79 -11.02
CA LEU A 42 9.09 15.78 -10.42
C LEU A 42 9.53 17.19 -10.02
N ASP A 43 9.38 18.18 -10.89
CA ASP A 43 9.73 19.57 -10.59
C ASP A 43 8.93 20.10 -9.39
N ALA A 44 7.65 19.76 -9.31
CA ALA A 44 6.81 20.10 -8.17
C ALA A 44 7.24 19.41 -6.87
N ILE A 45 7.59 18.12 -6.91
CA ILE A 45 8.11 17.37 -5.76
C ILE A 45 9.41 18.02 -5.25
N MET A 46 10.32 18.36 -6.16
CA MET A 46 11.62 18.93 -5.80
C MET A 46 11.50 20.36 -5.26
N SER A 47 10.69 21.19 -5.91
CA SER A 47 10.45 22.58 -5.52
C SER A 47 9.67 22.69 -4.22
N GLY A 48 8.66 21.83 -4.03
CA GLY A 48 7.84 21.79 -2.82
C GLY A 48 8.48 21.04 -1.65
N ARG A 49 9.45 20.15 -1.91
CA ARG A 49 10.00 19.18 -0.95
C ARG A 49 8.91 18.31 -0.32
N GLU A 50 7.91 17.97 -1.12
CA GLU A 50 6.73 17.20 -0.73
C GLU A 50 6.53 16.05 -1.71
N LEU A 51 6.04 14.92 -1.20
CA LEU A 51 5.69 13.78 -2.05
C LEU A 51 4.26 13.95 -2.56
N TRP A 52 4.08 13.82 -3.87
CA TRP A 52 2.77 13.82 -4.48
C TRP A 52 2.10 12.46 -4.30
N MET A 53 0.87 12.50 -3.79
CA MET A 53 0.04 11.32 -3.60
C MET A 53 -1.19 11.43 -4.49
N SER A 54 -1.63 10.30 -5.04
CA SER A 54 -2.80 10.23 -5.91
C SER A 54 -3.91 9.43 -5.24
N HIS A 55 -5.14 9.73 -5.65
CA HIS A 55 -6.28 8.94 -5.22
C HIS A 55 -6.16 7.52 -5.82
N PRO A 56 -6.31 6.44 -5.03
CA PRO A 56 -6.02 5.06 -5.49
C PRO A 56 -6.93 4.60 -6.63
N ARG A 57 -8.15 5.16 -6.75
CA ARG A 57 -9.04 4.92 -7.90
C ARG A 57 -8.54 5.48 -9.24
N LEU A 58 -7.47 6.27 -9.23
CA LEU A 58 -6.81 6.78 -10.44
C LEU A 58 -5.62 5.89 -10.85
N MET A 59 -5.38 4.77 -10.16
CA MET A 59 -4.42 3.76 -10.59
C MET A 59 -4.80 3.22 -11.97
N ASN A 60 -3.79 2.92 -12.78
CA ASN A 60 -3.97 2.38 -14.14
C ASN A 60 -4.71 1.04 -14.14
N ASP A 61 -4.55 0.26 -13.06
CA ASP A 61 -5.24 -0.99 -12.81
C ASP A 61 -6.05 -0.88 -11.51
N ILE A 62 -7.35 -0.66 -11.64
CA ILE A 62 -8.26 -0.61 -10.48
C ILE A 62 -8.54 -2.01 -9.91
N GLU A 63 -8.33 -3.07 -10.72
CA GLU A 63 -8.54 -4.45 -10.27
C GLU A 63 -7.52 -4.83 -9.20
N GLU A 64 -6.29 -4.30 -9.27
CA GLU A 64 -5.27 -4.47 -8.23
C GLU A 64 -5.76 -3.94 -6.87
N LEU A 65 -6.34 -2.74 -6.85
CA LEU A 65 -6.93 -2.15 -5.65
C LEU A 65 -8.10 -3.00 -5.12
N GLU A 66 -9.02 -3.41 -6.00
CA GLU A 66 -10.14 -4.25 -5.60
C GLU A 66 -9.71 -5.61 -5.05
N LEU A 67 -8.70 -6.23 -5.67
CA LEU A 67 -8.13 -7.50 -5.24
C LEU A 67 -7.47 -7.37 -3.87
N GLY A 68 -6.69 -6.30 -3.64
CA GLY A 68 -6.10 -6.01 -2.34
C GLY A 68 -7.14 -5.83 -1.24
N LEU A 69 -8.22 -5.08 -1.51
CA LEU A 69 -9.32 -4.92 -0.56
C LEU A 69 -10.02 -6.24 -0.25
N ARG A 70 -10.38 -7.03 -1.28
CA ARG A 70 -11.01 -8.35 -1.10
C ARG A 70 -10.11 -9.33 -0.35
N ALA A 71 -8.80 -9.28 -0.59
CA ALA A 71 -7.84 -10.08 0.16
C ALA A 71 -7.88 -9.70 1.64
N GLY A 72 -7.75 -8.40 1.97
CA GLY A 72 -7.82 -7.90 3.35
C GLY A 72 -9.14 -8.25 4.07
N GLU A 73 -10.27 -8.19 3.37
CA GLU A 73 -11.57 -8.60 3.92
C GLU A 73 -11.60 -10.06 4.36
N LYS A 74 -11.00 -10.97 3.58
CA LYS A 74 -10.91 -12.39 3.94
C LYS A 74 -10.09 -12.59 5.22
N VAL A 75 -9.03 -11.80 5.39
CA VAL A 75 -8.19 -11.81 6.61
C VAL A 75 -9.00 -11.40 7.81
N ILE A 76 -9.70 -10.27 7.71
CA ILE A 76 -10.49 -9.72 8.81
C ILE A 76 -11.59 -10.71 9.22
N ALA A 77 -12.29 -11.30 8.25
CA ALA A 77 -13.35 -12.26 8.54
C ALA A 77 -12.82 -13.59 9.12
N GLY A 78 -11.61 -14.01 8.74
CA GLY A 78 -10.99 -15.27 9.13
C GLY A 78 -9.96 -15.18 10.27
N SER A 79 -9.74 -13.99 10.83
CA SER A 79 -8.66 -13.74 11.79
C SER A 79 -8.90 -14.44 13.13
N ALA A 80 -8.09 -15.46 13.41
CA ALA A 80 -8.07 -16.12 14.71
C ALA A 80 -7.53 -15.21 15.83
N ARG A 81 -6.63 -14.27 15.49
CA ARG A 81 -6.10 -13.30 16.46
C ARG A 81 -7.18 -12.31 16.88
N LEU A 82 -7.90 -11.75 15.91
CA LEU A 82 -9.03 -10.86 16.14
C LEU A 82 -10.13 -11.56 16.94
N GLN A 83 -10.47 -12.80 16.58
CA GLN A 83 -11.47 -13.59 17.32
C GLN A 83 -11.10 -13.72 18.81
N LYS A 84 -9.83 -13.96 19.13
CA LYS A 84 -9.33 -14.01 20.53
C LYS A 84 -9.44 -12.66 21.22
N VAL A 85 -9.10 -11.57 20.54
CA VAL A 85 -9.19 -10.20 21.09
C VAL A 85 -10.64 -9.80 21.35
N CYS A 86 -11.57 -10.20 20.47
CA CYS A 86 -12.99 -9.95 20.63
C CYS A 86 -13.61 -10.68 21.82
N GLY A 87 -12.97 -11.73 22.38
CA GLY A 87 -13.43 -12.43 23.59
C GLY A 87 -14.56 -13.44 23.36
N SER A 88 -15.44 -13.23 22.39
CA SER A 88 -16.48 -14.18 22.02
C SER A 88 -16.77 -14.22 20.51
N GLN A 89 -17.34 -15.34 20.05
CA GLN A 89 -17.78 -15.49 18.64
C GLN A 89 -18.86 -14.47 18.26
N LYS A 90 -19.72 -14.10 19.22
CA LYS A 90 -20.78 -13.11 19.01
C LYS A 90 -20.19 -11.72 18.77
N GLU A 91 -19.20 -11.32 19.56
CA GLU A 91 -18.52 -10.03 19.44
C GLU A 91 -17.67 -9.96 18.17
N HIS A 92 -16.94 -11.03 17.84
CA HIS A 92 -16.22 -11.14 16.58
C HIS A 92 -17.16 -10.97 15.38
N ALA A 93 -18.27 -11.71 15.34
CA ALA A 93 -19.25 -11.58 14.26
C ALA A 93 -19.90 -10.19 14.21
N ALA A 94 -20.09 -9.53 15.35
CA ALA A 94 -20.59 -8.15 15.40
C ALA A 94 -19.57 -7.15 14.83
N PHE A 95 -18.29 -7.32 15.17
CA PHE A 95 -17.19 -6.52 14.62
C PHE A 95 -17.10 -6.69 13.10
N VAL A 96 -17.05 -7.93 12.61
CA VAL A 96 -16.96 -8.21 11.16
C VAL A 96 -18.13 -7.60 10.40
N ARG A 97 -19.37 -7.73 10.91
CA ARG A 97 -20.54 -7.05 10.31
C ARG A 97 -20.43 -5.53 10.33
N ALA A 98 -19.91 -4.95 11.41
CA ALA A 98 -19.72 -3.50 11.49
C ALA A 98 -18.66 -3.02 10.49
N TYR A 99 -17.56 -3.77 10.36
CA TYR A 99 -16.50 -3.52 9.39
C TYR A 99 -17.04 -3.54 7.95
N TYR A 100 -17.76 -4.59 7.53
CA TYR A 100 -18.29 -4.67 6.16
C TYR A 100 -19.25 -3.52 5.84
N ARG A 101 -20.14 -3.15 6.78
CA ARG A 101 -21.02 -1.98 6.58
C ARG A 101 -20.24 -0.69 6.38
N HIS A 102 -19.14 -0.51 7.11
CA HIS A 102 -18.29 0.65 6.95
C HIS A 102 -17.48 0.61 5.64
N ALA A 103 -16.93 -0.55 5.29
CA ALA A 103 -16.20 -0.76 4.05
C ALA A 103 -17.06 -0.49 2.80
N ASP A 104 -18.31 -0.96 2.81
CA ASP A 104 -19.26 -0.72 1.71
C ASP A 104 -19.62 0.75 1.58
N ALA A 105 -19.84 1.45 2.70
CA ALA A 105 -20.05 2.89 2.69
C ALA A 105 -18.80 3.65 2.17
N ALA A 106 -17.61 3.25 2.61
CA ALA A 106 -16.35 3.84 2.18
C ALA A 106 -16.06 3.64 0.68
N ARG A 107 -16.46 2.51 0.10
CA ARG A 107 -16.36 2.29 -1.36
C ARG A 107 -17.20 3.26 -2.17
N MET A 108 -18.34 3.69 -1.62
CA MET A 108 -19.24 4.63 -2.29
C MET A 108 -18.77 6.09 -2.17
N ASP A 109 -17.91 6.40 -1.18
CA ASP A 109 -17.40 7.74 -0.91
C ASP A 109 -15.88 7.80 -1.17
N PRO A 110 -15.43 8.37 -2.31
CA PRO A 110 -14.00 8.54 -2.60
C PRO A 110 -13.22 9.25 -1.49
N SER A 111 -13.85 10.14 -0.71
CA SER A 111 -13.16 10.88 0.35
C SER A 111 -12.69 10.00 1.51
N GLN A 112 -13.20 8.77 1.62
CA GLN A 112 -12.79 7.79 2.63
C GLN A 112 -11.50 7.06 2.27
N PHE A 113 -10.99 7.22 1.04
CA PHE A 113 -9.73 6.61 0.64
C PHE A 113 -8.54 7.43 1.11
N SER A 114 -7.52 6.73 1.62
CA SER A 114 -6.20 7.31 1.78
C SER A 114 -5.56 7.53 0.42
N TYR A 115 -4.91 8.69 0.25
CA TYR A 115 -4.07 8.93 -0.91
C TYR A 115 -2.82 8.05 -0.83
N ILE A 116 -2.32 7.62 -1.99
CA ILE A 116 -1.18 6.71 -2.08
C ILE A 116 -0.10 7.27 -2.99
N SER A 117 1.14 6.86 -2.75
CA SER A 117 2.25 7.07 -3.66
C SER A 117 2.98 5.74 -3.82
N CYS A 118 3.24 5.35 -5.06
CA CYS A 118 3.75 4.02 -5.38
C CYS A 118 5.25 4.06 -5.67
N PHE A 119 5.96 3.04 -5.21
CA PHE A 119 7.39 2.88 -5.45
C PHE A 119 7.66 1.47 -5.96
N CYS A 120 8.66 1.34 -6.82
CA CYS A 120 9.15 0.04 -7.28
C CYS A 120 10.57 -0.17 -6.78
N CYS A 121 10.85 -1.38 -6.30
CA CYS A 121 12.21 -1.81 -6.01
C CYS A 121 12.97 -2.07 -7.31
N HIS A 122 14.27 -1.78 -7.29
CA HIS A 122 15.18 -2.05 -8.40
C HIS A 122 16.38 -2.85 -7.94
N GLY A 123 16.79 -3.77 -8.81
CA GLY A 123 18.07 -4.45 -8.68
C GLY A 123 19.24 -3.46 -8.80
N PRO A 124 20.44 -3.82 -8.30
CA PRO A 124 21.63 -3.00 -8.42
C PRO A 124 21.97 -2.65 -9.88
N ASP A 125 21.75 -3.62 -10.76
CA ASP A 125 22.07 -3.58 -12.20
C ASP A 125 20.85 -3.21 -13.07
N ASP A 126 19.70 -2.94 -12.44
CA ASP A 126 18.48 -2.54 -13.12
C ASP A 126 18.46 -1.03 -13.37
N ASN A 127 19.14 -0.64 -14.45
CA ASN A 127 19.29 0.76 -14.86
C ASN A 127 17.98 1.33 -15.44
N ASP A 128 17.20 0.47 -16.08
CA ASP A 128 16.03 0.86 -16.88
C ASP A 128 14.72 0.65 -16.14
N GLY A 129 14.66 -0.21 -15.13
CA GLY A 129 13.42 -0.54 -14.45
C GLY A 129 12.48 -1.47 -15.18
N LEU A 130 11.39 -1.82 -14.48
CA LEU A 130 10.22 -2.48 -15.03
C LEU A 130 9.31 -1.48 -15.79
N LEU A 131 9.91 -0.61 -16.59
CA LEU A 131 9.28 0.49 -17.33
C LEU A 131 8.27 0.05 -18.42
N SER A 132 7.89 -1.22 -18.51
CA SER A 132 7.06 -1.74 -19.60
C SER A 132 5.70 -1.01 -19.70
N MET A 133 5.06 -0.72 -18.57
CA MET A 133 3.79 0.03 -18.58
C MET A 133 4.00 1.54 -18.78
N TRP A 134 4.98 2.16 -18.12
CA TRP A 134 5.25 3.59 -18.26
C TRP A 134 5.77 3.98 -19.65
N ARG A 135 6.46 3.08 -20.36
CA ARG A 135 6.86 3.29 -21.77
C ARG A 135 5.66 3.37 -22.71
N ALA A 136 4.54 2.72 -22.38
CA ALA A 136 3.31 2.81 -23.16
C ALA A 136 2.51 4.09 -22.87
N TYR A 137 2.54 4.59 -21.62
CA TYR A 137 1.88 5.84 -21.22
C TYR A 137 2.72 7.10 -21.48
N GLY A 138 4.04 6.94 -21.58
CA GLY A 138 5.04 8.02 -21.62
C GLY A 138 5.25 8.67 -22.98
N ALA A 139 4.21 8.81 -23.82
CA ALA A 139 4.31 9.54 -25.09
C ALA A 139 4.82 10.99 -24.91
N THR A 140 4.74 11.53 -23.68
CA THR A 140 5.29 12.82 -23.27
C THR A 140 5.97 12.73 -21.90
N ALA A 141 7.30 12.50 -21.89
CA ALA A 141 8.23 12.82 -20.79
C ALA A 141 7.99 12.17 -19.41
N GLY A 142 7.89 10.84 -19.35
CA GLY A 142 8.00 10.10 -18.09
C GLY A 142 9.43 10.19 -17.51
N VAL A 143 9.55 10.40 -16.20
CA VAL A 143 10.82 10.47 -15.46
C VAL A 143 10.79 9.55 -14.25
N ARG A 144 11.98 9.17 -13.78
CA ARG A 144 12.20 8.30 -12.63
C ARG A 144 12.86 9.10 -11.52
N LEU A 145 12.23 9.17 -10.36
CA LEU A 145 12.87 9.64 -9.13
C LEU A 145 13.40 8.44 -8.36
N SER A 146 14.72 8.35 -8.15
CA SER A 146 15.34 7.24 -7.42
C SER A 146 15.91 7.68 -6.08
N SER A 147 15.70 6.87 -5.04
CA SER A 147 16.42 7.05 -3.79
C SER A 147 17.89 6.68 -3.99
N LEU A 148 18.78 7.67 -3.87
CA LEU A 148 20.22 7.43 -3.76
C LEU A 148 20.54 7.15 -2.29
N THR A 149 20.46 5.89 -1.89
CA THR A 149 21.07 5.45 -0.63
C THR A 149 22.56 5.28 -0.89
N GLN A 150 23.35 6.33 -0.66
CA GLN A 150 24.80 6.17 -0.51
C GLN A 150 25.04 5.19 0.64
N GLN A 151 25.55 4.00 0.31
CA GLN A 151 26.24 3.18 1.29
C GLN A 151 27.42 4.01 1.79
N ARG A 152 27.33 4.49 3.03
CA ARG A 152 28.47 4.94 3.82
C ARG A 152 28.80 3.83 4.80
#